data_AF-A0A1G3Y3Y7-F1
#
_entry.id   AF-A0A1G3Y3Y7-F1
#
_cell.length_a   1.000
_cell.length_b   1.000
_cell.length_c   1.000
_cell.angle_alpha   90.00
_cell.angle_beta   90.00
_cell.angle_gamma   90.00
#
_symmetry.space_group_name_H-M   'P 1'
#
loop_
_entity.id
_entity.type
_entity.pdbx_description
1 polymer ?
#
loop_
_entity_poly.entity_id
_entity_poly.type
_entity_poly.pdbx_seq_one_letter_code
_entity_poly.pdbx_strand_id
1 'polypeptide(L)'
;MYRRNNMVETCYLCGKEITESDVTSGDHAVPRQLITRKQPKAKGFDYGGFLPTHEKCNNEFGPETYCVKALKLIAVLHDANCVSRFQHKENLSIAMMAINSDCLKEFTQRDLAFFKFIDVRENSVADFSMPAFFSGKPKTNPMRDALFTSLAVLTKSAAALLVARHLSEVPPRWRVLAIPYSGATETADFDEIFGNTQPFDVGVKVWLRRFDSGDWFALYRAQNILVFLLFRFAETDAIWNGMIERFQDTDCLCFEGEHLNELTNYQWRKA
;
A
#
# COMPACT_ATOMS: atom_id res chain seq x y z
N MET A 1 7.94 -34.24 -25.17
CA MET A 1 8.20 -33.89 -23.75
C MET A 1 9.38 -32.92 -23.71
N TYR A 2 9.10 -31.61 -23.67
CA TYR A 2 10.15 -30.62 -23.41
C TYR A 2 10.44 -30.66 -21.91
N ARG A 3 11.66 -31.07 -21.53
CA ARG A 3 12.18 -30.86 -20.17
C ARG A 3 12.14 -29.35 -19.93
N ARG A 4 11.29 -28.90 -18.99
CA ARG A 4 11.49 -27.58 -18.38
C ARG A 4 12.87 -27.66 -17.73
N ASN A 5 13.82 -26.89 -18.23
CA ASN A 5 15.03 -26.62 -17.45
C ASN A 5 14.56 -26.13 -16.08
N ASN A 6 15.06 -26.73 -15.01
CA ASN A 6 14.87 -26.29 -13.64
C ASN A 6 15.47 -24.88 -13.51
N MET A 7 14.74 -23.84 -13.92
CA MET A 7 15.01 -22.51 -13.42
C MET A 7 14.68 -22.56 -11.95
N VAL A 8 15.69 -22.35 -11.10
CA VAL A 8 15.50 -22.21 -9.67
C VAL A 8 14.52 -21.07 -9.47
N GLU A 9 13.33 -21.37 -8.93
CA GLU A 9 12.33 -20.34 -8.68
C GLU A 9 12.77 -19.53 -7.46
N THR A 10 12.92 -18.21 -7.59
CA THR A 10 13.24 -17.33 -6.46
C THR A 10 11.96 -16.74 -5.88
N CYS A 11 11.78 -16.82 -4.56
CA CYS A 11 10.70 -16.13 -3.88
C CYS A 11 10.93 -14.63 -3.93
N TYR A 12 10.08 -13.90 -4.67
CA TYR A 12 10.24 -12.46 -4.86
C TYR A 12 10.08 -11.63 -3.56
N LEU A 13 9.44 -12.20 -2.53
CA LEU A 13 9.22 -11.54 -1.25
C LEU A 13 10.46 -11.52 -0.35
N CYS A 14 11.28 -12.59 -0.40
CA CYS A 14 12.45 -12.76 0.47
C CYS A 14 13.78 -12.95 -0.28
N GLY A 15 13.76 -12.97 -1.62
CA GLY A 15 14.95 -13.13 -2.45
C GLY A 15 15.62 -14.51 -2.38
N LYS A 16 15.04 -15.49 -1.67
CA LYS A 16 15.62 -16.82 -1.51
C LYS A 16 15.09 -17.80 -2.54
N GLU A 17 15.91 -18.78 -2.89
CA GLU A 17 15.52 -19.90 -3.74
C GLU A 17 14.39 -20.71 -3.09
N ILE A 18 13.46 -21.18 -3.92
CA ILE A 18 12.40 -22.11 -3.58
C ILE A 18 12.89 -23.50 -4.01
N THR A 19 13.11 -24.34 -3.02
CA THR A 19 13.60 -25.72 -3.20
C THR A 19 12.44 -26.71 -3.24
N GLU A 20 12.70 -27.93 -3.70
CA GLU A 20 11.68 -29.01 -3.70
C GLU A 20 11.16 -29.36 -2.30
N SER A 21 11.95 -29.07 -1.25
CA SER A 21 11.55 -29.27 0.14
C SER A 21 10.71 -28.15 0.74
N ASP A 22 10.61 -27.00 0.07
CA ASP A 22 9.86 -25.85 0.60
C ASP A 22 8.36 -26.02 0.40
N VAL A 23 7.58 -25.56 1.39
CA VAL A 23 6.14 -25.38 1.20
C VAL A 23 5.90 -24.10 0.42
N THR A 24 5.31 -24.24 -0.77
CA THR A 24 5.11 -23.13 -1.71
C THR A 24 3.68 -22.64 -1.71
N SER A 25 3.50 -21.35 -2.00
CA SER A 25 2.20 -20.75 -2.22
C SER A 25 2.22 -19.84 -3.45
N GLY A 26 1.07 -19.70 -4.12
CA GLY A 26 0.89 -18.76 -5.22
C GLY A 26 0.35 -17.43 -4.71
N ASP A 27 1.20 -16.41 -4.69
CA ASP A 27 0.82 -15.06 -4.30
C ASP A 27 0.24 -14.30 -5.49
N HIS A 28 -0.84 -13.55 -5.29
CA HIS A 28 -1.47 -12.79 -6.37
C HIS A 28 -0.66 -11.53 -6.63
N ALA A 29 -0.27 -11.28 -7.89
CA ALA A 29 0.46 -10.05 -8.20
C ALA A 29 -0.36 -8.79 -7.86
N VAL A 30 -1.70 -8.90 -7.90
CA VAL A 30 -2.63 -7.90 -7.37
C VAL A 30 -3.42 -8.51 -6.22
N PRO A 31 -3.32 -7.97 -5.00
CA PRO A 31 -4.00 -8.49 -3.82
C PRO A 31 -5.48 -8.74 -4.06
N ARG A 32 -5.96 -9.93 -3.68
CA ARG A 32 -7.37 -10.33 -3.89
C ARG A 32 -8.37 -9.38 -3.25
N GLN A 33 -7.98 -8.73 -2.16
CA GLN A 33 -8.81 -7.78 -1.41
C GLN A 33 -9.11 -6.54 -2.26
N LEU A 34 -8.21 -6.15 -3.18
CA LEU A 34 -8.44 -5.08 -4.15
C LEU A 34 -9.34 -5.52 -5.31
N ILE A 35 -9.70 -6.80 -5.37
CA ILE A 35 -10.52 -7.43 -6.41
C ILE A 35 -11.86 -7.84 -5.80
N THR A 36 -12.83 -6.93 -5.84
CA THR A 36 -14.16 -7.03 -5.22
C THR A 36 -15.12 -7.99 -5.92
N ARG A 37 -14.93 -8.23 -7.22
CA ARG A 37 -15.76 -9.15 -8.01
C ARG A 37 -14.96 -10.34 -8.51
N LYS A 38 -15.68 -11.45 -8.76
CA LYS A 38 -15.13 -12.56 -9.52
C LYS A 38 -14.77 -12.06 -10.92
N GLN A 39 -13.47 -11.94 -11.19
CA GLN A 39 -12.99 -11.42 -12.47
C GLN A 39 -13.48 -12.34 -13.60
N PRO A 40 -14.31 -11.84 -14.53
CA PRO A 40 -14.72 -12.64 -15.68
C PRO A 40 -13.48 -12.97 -16.49
N LYS A 41 -13.35 -14.15 -17.11
CA LYS A 41 -12.24 -14.48 -18.04
C LYS A 41 -12.36 -13.77 -19.41
N ALA A 42 -13.08 -12.65 -19.45
CA ALA A 42 -13.48 -11.94 -20.67
C ALA A 42 -12.42 -10.92 -21.10
N LYS A 43 -12.43 -10.56 -22.40
CA LYS A 43 -11.60 -9.47 -22.94
C LYS A 43 -11.92 -8.15 -22.22
N GLY A 44 -10.90 -7.44 -21.73
CA GLY A 44 -11.01 -6.10 -21.13
C GLY A 44 -10.48 -5.94 -19.71
N PHE A 45 -10.07 -7.03 -19.05
CA PHE A 45 -9.44 -7.01 -17.72
C PHE A 45 -8.01 -7.53 -17.79
N ASP A 46 -7.15 -6.91 -16.98
CA ASP A 46 -5.81 -7.42 -16.74
C ASP A 46 -5.86 -8.49 -15.64
N TYR A 47 -5.16 -9.61 -15.84
CA TYR A 47 -5.03 -10.64 -14.83
C TYR A 47 -3.60 -10.58 -14.28
N GLY A 48 -3.48 -10.25 -12.99
CA GLY A 48 -2.17 -10.14 -12.32
C GLY A 48 -1.38 -11.44 -12.31
N GLY A 49 -2.05 -12.59 -12.42
CA GLY A 49 -1.41 -13.89 -12.32
C GLY A 49 -0.93 -14.20 -10.90
N PHE A 50 -0.10 -15.23 -10.78
CA PHE A 50 0.44 -15.69 -9.51
C PHE A 50 1.96 -15.80 -9.59
N LEU A 51 2.66 -15.44 -8.53
CA LEU A 51 4.10 -15.70 -8.38
C LEU A 51 4.35 -16.79 -7.33
N PRO A 52 5.35 -17.65 -7.54
CA PRO A 52 5.75 -18.62 -6.53
C PRO A 52 6.40 -17.90 -5.34
N THR A 53 6.02 -18.31 -4.13
CA THR A 53 6.55 -17.78 -2.88
C THR A 53 6.67 -18.89 -1.84
N HIS A 54 7.57 -18.72 -0.86
CA HIS A 54 7.48 -19.51 0.37
C HIS A 54 6.14 -19.20 1.06
N GLU A 55 5.42 -20.24 1.50
CA GLU A 55 4.11 -20.10 2.16
C GLU A 55 4.16 -19.09 3.33
N LYS A 56 5.21 -19.17 4.15
CA LYS A 56 5.42 -18.25 5.27
C LYS A 56 5.49 -16.78 4.82
N CYS A 57 6.20 -16.50 3.72
CA CYS A 57 6.35 -15.14 3.23
C CYS A 57 5.01 -14.53 2.79
N ASN A 58 4.18 -15.33 2.12
CA ASN A 58 2.88 -14.89 1.66
C ASN A 58 1.88 -14.73 2.81
N ASN A 59 1.79 -15.73 3.70
CA ASN A 59 0.79 -15.77 4.77
C ASN A 59 1.09 -14.79 5.91
N GLU A 60 2.35 -14.39 6.11
CA GLU A 60 2.73 -13.44 7.17
C GLU A 60 2.75 -11.98 6.71
N PHE A 61 2.39 -11.68 5.45
CA PHE A 61 2.28 -10.29 4.96
C PHE A 61 0.97 -9.62 5.46
N GLY A 62 0.93 -9.37 6.77
CA GLY A 62 -0.25 -8.87 7.50
C GLY A 62 -0.97 -7.65 6.90
N PRO A 63 -0.27 -6.61 6.38
CA PRO A 63 -0.90 -5.42 5.80
C PRO A 63 -1.92 -5.71 4.69
N GLU A 64 -1.78 -6.82 3.96
CA GLU A 64 -2.67 -7.16 2.85
C GLU A 64 -4.13 -7.31 3.31
N THR A 65 -4.35 -7.85 4.51
CA THR A 65 -5.69 -8.02 5.11
C THR A 65 -6.39 -6.68 5.33
N TYR A 66 -5.62 -5.62 5.62
CA TYR A 66 -6.15 -4.31 6.01
C TYR A 66 -6.06 -3.26 4.91
N CYS A 67 -5.48 -3.56 3.74
CA CYS A 67 -5.25 -2.60 2.65
C CYS A 67 -6.52 -1.86 2.24
N VAL A 68 -7.61 -2.58 1.96
CA VAL A 68 -8.89 -1.97 1.55
C VAL A 68 -9.44 -1.06 2.63
N LYS A 69 -9.32 -1.45 3.91
CA LYS A 69 -9.74 -0.62 5.03
C LYS A 69 -8.84 0.60 5.20
N ALA A 70 -7.54 0.46 4.95
CA ALA A 70 -6.59 1.55 4.97
C ALA A 70 -6.90 2.60 3.89
N LEU A 71 -7.15 2.17 2.64
CA LEU A 71 -7.57 3.05 1.53
C LEU A 71 -8.86 3.81 1.89
N LYS A 72 -9.87 3.10 2.41
CA LYS A 72 -11.13 3.71 2.88
C LYS A 72 -10.90 4.67 4.03
N LEU A 73 -10.03 4.34 4.98
CA LEU A 73 -9.74 5.21 6.12
C LEU A 73 -9.09 6.51 5.66
N ILE A 74 -8.17 6.48 4.69
CA ILE A 74 -7.60 7.70 4.10
C ILE A 74 -8.68 8.58 3.48
N ALA A 75 -9.69 7.99 2.81
CA ALA A 75 -10.84 8.72 2.29
C ALA A 75 -11.62 9.42 3.41
N VAL A 76 -11.97 8.67 4.46
CA VAL A 76 -12.71 9.17 5.63
C VAL A 76 -11.95 10.29 6.33
N LEU A 77 -10.63 10.17 6.44
CA LEU A 77 -9.79 11.15 7.14
C LEU A 77 -9.65 12.49 6.39
N HIS A 78 -9.93 12.50 5.09
CA HIS A 78 -9.99 13.72 4.27
C HIS A 78 -11.38 14.36 4.23
N ASP A 79 -12.44 13.66 4.65
CA ASP A 79 -13.79 14.21 4.71
C ASP A 79 -14.00 15.02 6.00
N ALA A 80 -14.20 16.33 5.84
CA ALA A 80 -14.45 17.25 6.94
C ALA A 80 -15.75 16.94 7.73
N ASN A 81 -16.71 16.23 7.13
CA ASN A 81 -17.93 15.80 7.80
C ASN A 81 -17.71 14.58 8.70
N CYS A 82 -16.63 13.81 8.44
CA CYS A 82 -16.32 12.61 9.19
C CYS A 82 -15.37 12.85 10.36
N VAL A 83 -14.55 13.90 10.30
CA VAL A 83 -13.46 14.12 11.26
C VAL A 83 -13.66 15.42 12.04
N SER A 84 -13.51 15.34 13.35
CA SER A 84 -13.37 16.51 14.23
C SER A 84 -12.03 16.45 14.95
N ARG A 85 -11.33 17.60 15.01
CA ARG A 85 -10.03 17.71 15.68
C ARG A 85 -10.17 18.61 16.90
N PHE A 86 -9.60 18.17 18.02
CA PHE A 86 -9.70 18.88 19.29
C PHE A 86 -8.34 18.92 19.97
N GLN A 87 -8.09 20.01 20.69
CA GLN A 87 -6.98 20.15 21.60
C GLN A 87 -7.52 20.05 23.04
N HIS A 88 -6.91 19.22 23.88
CA HIS A 88 -7.33 19.11 25.27
C HIS A 88 -7.12 20.44 26.01
N LYS A 89 -8.13 20.91 26.76
CA LYS A 89 -8.14 22.24 27.39
C LYS A 89 -7.02 22.43 28.43
N GLU A 90 -6.80 21.42 29.28
CA GLU A 90 -5.84 21.50 30.38
C GLU A 90 -4.43 20.99 30.02
N ASN A 91 -4.29 20.27 28.90
CA ASN A 91 -3.03 19.69 28.49
C ASN A 91 -2.86 19.80 26.98
N LEU A 92 -2.18 20.87 26.55
CA LEU A 92 -1.95 21.17 25.14
C LEU A 92 -1.07 20.15 24.40
N SER A 93 -0.49 19.16 25.10
CA SER A 93 0.21 18.04 24.44
C SER A 93 -0.74 16.94 23.94
N ILE A 94 -2.02 16.95 24.36
CA ILE A 94 -3.02 15.96 23.98
C ILE A 94 -3.88 16.50 22.83
N ALA A 95 -3.48 16.17 21.61
CA ALA A 95 -4.27 16.38 20.41
C ALA A 95 -5.16 15.16 20.13
N MET A 96 -6.43 15.39 19.83
CA MET A 96 -7.43 14.36 19.61
C MET A 96 -8.05 14.50 18.23
N MET A 97 -8.32 13.35 17.61
CA MET A 97 -9.11 13.25 16.40
C MET A 97 -10.28 12.31 16.68
N ALA A 98 -11.50 12.83 16.62
CA ALA A 98 -12.71 12.02 16.67
C ALA A 98 -13.19 11.76 15.25
N ILE A 99 -13.62 10.52 15.00
CA ILE A 99 -14.25 10.13 13.73
C ILE A 99 -15.69 9.75 14.02
N ASN A 100 -16.62 10.26 13.23
CA ASN A 100 -18.02 9.86 13.30
C ASN A 100 -18.14 8.36 12.97
N SER A 101 -18.75 7.56 13.85
CA SER A 101 -18.91 6.12 13.64
C SER A 101 -19.72 5.79 12.38
N ASP A 102 -20.60 6.69 11.93
CA ASP A 102 -21.32 6.53 10.67
C ASP A 102 -20.40 6.51 9.44
N CYS A 103 -19.20 7.10 9.53
CA CYS A 103 -18.19 7.05 8.47
C CYS A 103 -17.36 5.76 8.50
N LEU A 104 -17.49 4.93 9.55
CA LEU A 104 -16.75 3.69 9.74
C LEU A 104 -17.66 2.45 9.76
N LYS A 105 -18.85 2.52 9.15
CA LYS A 105 -19.87 1.44 9.17
C LYS A 105 -19.36 0.06 8.76
N GLU A 106 -18.35 0.00 7.90
CA GLU A 106 -17.77 -1.26 7.47
C GLU A 106 -16.58 -1.75 8.32
N PHE A 107 -16.13 -0.98 9.30
CA PHE A 107 -14.98 -1.37 10.14
C PHE A 107 -15.44 -2.29 11.26
N THR A 108 -14.79 -3.45 11.36
CA THR A 108 -14.96 -4.39 12.46
C THR A 108 -14.14 -3.96 13.67
N GLN A 109 -14.42 -4.55 14.84
CA GLN A 109 -13.60 -4.31 16.05
C GLN A 109 -12.12 -4.66 15.84
N ARG A 110 -11.81 -5.66 14.99
CA ARG A 110 -10.43 -6.00 14.65
C ARG A 110 -9.75 -4.91 13.82
N ASP A 111 -10.49 -4.31 12.87
CA ASP A 111 -9.98 -3.20 12.06
C ASP A 111 -9.70 -1.97 12.95
N LEU A 112 -10.64 -1.66 13.85
CA LEU A 112 -10.48 -0.55 14.81
C LEU A 112 -9.26 -0.77 15.70
N ALA A 113 -9.06 -1.98 16.22
CA ALA A 113 -7.89 -2.33 17.02
C ALA A 113 -6.58 -2.23 16.22
N PHE A 114 -6.56 -2.71 14.96
CA PHE A 114 -5.40 -2.63 14.08
C PHE A 114 -4.95 -1.18 13.84
N PHE A 115 -5.89 -0.28 13.56
CA PHE A 115 -5.61 1.17 13.40
C PHE A 115 -5.56 1.94 14.73
N LYS A 116 -5.60 1.23 15.87
CA LYS A 116 -5.47 1.77 17.23
C LYS A 116 -6.54 2.81 17.59
N PHE A 117 -7.75 2.63 17.08
CA PHE A 117 -8.90 3.42 17.49
C PHE A 117 -9.28 3.14 18.95
N ILE A 118 -9.72 4.19 19.63
CA ILE A 118 -10.30 4.11 20.96
C ILE A 118 -11.80 4.30 20.76
N ASP A 119 -12.59 3.26 21.00
CA ASP A 119 -14.05 3.36 20.98
C ASP A 119 -14.52 4.13 22.21
N VAL A 120 -15.23 5.23 21.99
CA VAL A 120 -15.73 6.12 23.05
C VAL A 120 -17.25 6.29 22.99
N ARG A 121 -17.96 5.45 22.23
CA ARG A 121 -19.43 5.58 22.05
C ARG A 121 -20.22 5.40 23.35
N GLU A 122 -19.68 4.65 24.29
CA GLU A 122 -20.26 4.44 25.62
C GLU A 122 -19.70 5.39 26.67
N ASN A 123 -18.77 6.29 26.29
CA ASN A 123 -18.18 7.27 27.20
C ASN A 123 -18.93 8.59 27.18
N SER A 124 -19.02 9.22 28.35
CA SER A 124 -19.46 10.60 28.47
C SER A 124 -18.36 11.56 28.03
N VAL A 125 -18.73 12.79 27.63
CA VAL A 125 -17.75 13.86 27.35
C VAL A 125 -16.85 14.14 28.57
N ALA A 126 -17.36 13.95 29.79
CA ALA A 126 -16.58 14.12 30.99
C ALA A 126 -15.45 13.06 31.09
N ASP A 127 -15.70 11.83 30.63
CA ASP A 127 -14.75 10.72 30.75
C ASP A 127 -13.45 10.99 29.98
N PHE A 128 -13.56 11.54 28.77
CA PHE A 128 -12.39 11.86 27.93
C PHE A 128 -11.98 13.33 28.01
N SER A 129 -12.54 14.09 28.96
CA SER A 129 -12.08 15.44 29.30
C SER A 129 -10.95 15.46 30.32
N MET A 130 -10.62 14.31 30.91
CA MET A 130 -9.56 14.16 31.90
C MET A 130 -8.28 13.64 31.23
N PRO A 131 -7.09 14.24 31.47
CA PRO A 131 -5.84 13.75 30.88
C PRO A 131 -5.53 12.28 31.21
N ALA A 132 -5.96 11.82 32.39
CA ALA A 132 -5.80 10.44 32.83
C ALA A 132 -6.46 9.41 31.91
N PHE A 133 -7.54 9.79 31.19
CA PHE A 133 -8.19 8.92 30.21
C PHE A 133 -7.25 8.48 29.08
N PHE A 134 -6.28 9.32 28.72
CA PHE A 134 -5.32 9.05 27.65
C PHE A 134 -4.04 8.35 28.15
N SER A 135 -3.88 8.22 29.48
CA SER A 135 -2.71 7.56 30.06
C SER A 135 -2.67 6.09 29.66
N GLY A 136 -1.52 5.63 29.14
CA GLY A 136 -1.32 4.26 28.69
C GLY A 136 -2.00 3.87 27.38
N LYS A 137 -2.78 4.77 26.74
CA LYS A 137 -3.39 4.51 25.43
C LYS A 137 -2.35 4.65 24.30
N PRO A 138 -2.42 3.79 23.26
CA PRO A 138 -1.48 3.87 22.15
C PRO A 138 -1.64 5.19 21.42
N LYS A 139 -0.55 5.95 21.29
CA LYS A 139 -0.51 7.13 20.43
C LYS A 139 -0.51 6.66 18.98
N THR A 140 -1.39 7.22 18.17
CA THR A 140 -1.54 6.84 16.77
C THR A 140 -1.60 8.07 15.87
N ASN A 141 -1.14 7.91 14.64
CA ASN A 141 -1.43 8.83 13.55
C ASN A 141 -2.20 8.00 12.51
N PRO A 142 -3.55 8.05 12.53
CA PRO A 142 -4.36 7.15 11.70
C PRO A 142 -4.15 7.40 10.20
N MET A 143 -3.82 8.64 9.80
CA MET A 143 -3.48 8.93 8.41
C MET A 143 -2.18 8.24 8.00
N ARG A 144 -1.13 8.37 8.82
CA ARG A 144 0.17 7.73 8.56
C ARG A 144 0.05 6.21 8.57
N ASP A 145 -0.61 5.64 9.57
CA ASP A 145 -0.74 4.20 9.74
C ASP A 145 -1.55 3.58 8.57
N ALA A 146 -2.64 4.24 8.13
CA ALA A 146 -3.38 3.85 6.94
C ALA A 146 -2.56 4.02 5.64
N LEU A 147 -1.83 5.12 5.51
CA LEU A 147 -0.98 5.36 4.35
C LEU A 147 0.10 4.28 4.23
N PHE A 148 0.84 3.99 5.31
CA PHE A 148 1.93 3.02 5.29
C PHE A 148 1.43 1.60 5.04
N THR A 149 0.26 1.24 5.59
CA THR A 149 -0.42 -0.03 5.30
C THR A 149 -0.75 -0.15 3.81
N SER A 150 -1.28 0.92 3.22
CA SER A 150 -1.62 0.96 1.79
C SER A 150 -0.37 0.89 0.91
N LEU A 151 0.67 1.67 1.23
CA LEU A 151 1.91 1.71 0.48
C LEU A 151 2.66 0.37 0.51
N ALA A 152 2.68 -0.33 1.65
CA ALA A 152 3.28 -1.66 1.74
C ALA A 152 2.67 -2.63 0.72
N VAL A 153 1.34 -2.64 0.63
CA VAL A 153 0.59 -3.57 -0.21
C VAL A 153 0.65 -3.18 -1.69
N LEU A 154 0.51 -1.89 -2.01
CA LEU A 154 0.62 -1.40 -3.39
C LEU A 154 2.05 -1.54 -3.93
N THR A 155 3.06 -1.34 -3.08
CA THR A 155 4.46 -1.56 -3.46
C THR A 155 4.75 -3.04 -3.70
N LYS A 156 4.32 -3.93 -2.79
CA LYS A 156 4.39 -5.39 -2.99
C LYS A 156 3.75 -5.78 -4.33
N SER A 157 2.54 -5.28 -4.60
CA SER A 157 1.80 -5.57 -5.83
C SER A 157 2.52 -5.08 -7.09
N ALA A 158 2.99 -3.83 -7.11
CA ALA A 158 3.73 -3.30 -8.23
C ALA A 158 5.04 -4.07 -8.48
N ALA A 159 5.77 -4.42 -7.42
CA ALA A 159 6.96 -5.25 -7.50
C ALA A 159 6.65 -6.65 -8.08
N ALA A 160 5.58 -7.29 -7.62
CA ALA A 160 5.13 -8.57 -8.13
C ALA A 160 4.82 -8.52 -9.64
N LEU A 161 4.15 -7.45 -10.09
CA LEU A 161 3.86 -7.23 -11.51
C LEU A 161 5.15 -7.01 -12.33
N LEU A 162 6.12 -6.25 -11.80
CA LEU A 162 7.43 -6.08 -12.44
C LEU A 162 8.15 -7.42 -12.59
N VAL A 163 8.21 -8.23 -11.52
CA VAL A 163 8.85 -9.56 -11.55
C VAL A 163 8.12 -10.49 -12.53
N ALA A 164 6.78 -10.51 -12.51
CA ALA A 164 6.02 -11.42 -13.35
C ALA A 164 6.08 -11.11 -14.85
N ARG A 165 6.34 -9.84 -15.24
CA ARG A 165 6.15 -9.37 -16.62
C ARG A 165 7.39 -8.80 -17.28
N HIS A 166 8.34 -8.30 -16.48
CA HIS A 166 9.34 -7.37 -16.99
C HIS A 166 10.77 -7.66 -16.51
N LEU A 167 10.94 -8.19 -15.31
CA LEU A 167 12.25 -8.53 -14.77
C LEU A 167 12.60 -9.98 -15.08
N SER A 168 13.86 -10.23 -15.43
CA SER A 168 14.38 -11.58 -15.65
C SER A 168 14.71 -12.32 -14.36
N GLU A 169 14.95 -11.57 -13.28
CA GLU A 169 15.32 -12.08 -11.96
C GLU A 169 14.76 -11.17 -10.86
N VAL A 170 14.71 -11.70 -9.62
CA VAL A 170 14.33 -10.92 -8.45
C VAL A 170 15.50 -10.00 -8.07
N PRO A 171 15.31 -8.68 -7.99
CA PRO A 171 16.37 -7.76 -7.58
C PRO A 171 16.93 -8.11 -6.19
N PRO A 172 18.26 -8.03 -5.98
CA PRO A 172 18.87 -8.29 -4.68
C PRO A 172 18.56 -7.20 -3.65
N ARG A 173 18.08 -6.04 -4.11
CA ARG A 173 17.71 -4.90 -3.28
C ARG A 173 16.56 -4.14 -3.91
N TRP A 174 15.65 -3.67 -3.07
CA TRP A 174 14.52 -2.83 -3.45
C TRP A 174 14.73 -1.42 -2.93
N ARG A 175 14.67 -0.44 -3.84
CA ARG A 175 14.67 0.99 -3.54
C ARG A 175 13.45 1.58 -4.21
N VAL A 176 12.51 2.06 -3.42
CA VAL A 176 11.21 2.51 -3.91
C VAL A 176 10.93 3.90 -3.37
N LEU A 177 10.70 4.85 -4.28
CA LEU A 177 10.13 6.15 -3.96
C LEU A 177 8.62 6.07 -4.19
N ALA A 178 7.84 6.36 -3.17
CA ALA A 178 6.38 6.40 -3.19
C ALA A 178 5.90 7.84 -2.99
N ILE A 179 5.02 8.30 -3.88
CA ILE A 179 4.42 9.62 -3.83
C ILE A 179 2.90 9.44 -3.90
N PRO A 180 2.21 9.42 -2.75
CA PRO A 180 0.77 9.26 -2.68
C PRO A 180 0.05 10.58 -2.98
N TYR A 181 -1.08 10.48 -3.67
CA TYR A 181 -1.99 11.58 -4.00
C TYR A 181 -3.43 11.14 -3.72
N SER A 182 -4.08 11.81 -2.76
CA SER A 182 -5.48 11.60 -2.42
C SER A 182 -6.38 12.63 -3.13
N GLY A 183 -7.54 12.20 -3.63
CA GLY A 183 -8.60 13.10 -4.10
C GLY A 183 -8.49 13.58 -5.56
N ALA A 184 -7.39 13.32 -6.26
CA ALA A 184 -7.21 13.71 -7.66
C ALA A 184 -7.74 12.68 -8.69
N THR A 185 -8.22 11.52 -8.24
CA THR A 185 -8.50 10.36 -9.11
C THR A 185 -9.87 10.37 -9.78
N GLU A 186 -10.82 11.19 -9.32
CA GLU A 186 -12.15 11.28 -9.94
C GLU A 186 -12.16 12.22 -11.15
N THR A 187 -11.24 13.19 -11.20
CA THR A 187 -11.15 14.20 -12.25
C THR A 187 -10.09 13.88 -13.32
N ALA A 188 -9.06 13.10 -12.99
CA ALA A 188 -8.03 12.69 -13.94
C ALA A 188 -8.45 11.40 -14.68
N ASP A 189 -8.69 11.51 -16.00
CA ASP A 189 -8.86 10.32 -16.84
C ASP A 189 -7.51 9.63 -17.04
N PHE A 190 -7.30 8.57 -16.27
CA PHE A 190 -6.10 7.75 -16.29
C PHE A 190 -5.80 7.19 -17.69
N ASP A 191 -6.83 6.86 -18.48
CA ASP A 191 -6.63 6.32 -19.82
C ASP A 191 -6.35 7.42 -20.85
N GLU A 192 -6.89 8.63 -20.64
CA GLU A 192 -6.54 9.80 -21.45
C GLU A 192 -5.07 10.18 -21.30
N ILE A 193 -4.54 10.13 -20.07
CA ILE A 193 -3.17 10.56 -19.76
C ILE A 193 -2.14 9.51 -20.15
N PHE A 194 -2.42 8.22 -19.93
CA PHE A 194 -1.43 7.15 -20.05
C PHE A 194 -1.72 6.14 -21.19
N GLY A 195 -2.79 6.38 -21.95
CA GLY A 195 -3.30 5.47 -22.97
C GLY A 195 -4.18 4.36 -22.38
N ASN A 196 -4.72 3.49 -23.24
CA ASN A 196 -5.64 2.42 -22.83
C ASN A 196 -5.00 1.45 -21.82
N THR A 197 -5.25 1.68 -20.52
CA THR A 197 -4.86 0.74 -19.45
C THR A 197 -6.04 -0.15 -19.09
N GLN A 198 -5.80 -1.46 -19.09
CA GLN A 198 -6.84 -2.41 -18.65
C GLN A 198 -6.85 -2.49 -17.13
N PRO A 199 -8.01 -2.30 -16.48
CA PRO A 199 -8.12 -2.43 -15.03
C PRO A 199 -7.99 -3.89 -14.58
N PHE A 200 -7.50 -4.08 -13.35
CA PHE A 200 -7.63 -5.35 -12.62
C PHE A 200 -8.99 -5.48 -11.95
N ASP A 201 -9.56 -4.37 -11.49
CA ASP A 201 -10.94 -4.28 -11.02
C ASP A 201 -11.51 -2.85 -11.16
N VAL A 202 -12.78 -2.66 -10.84
CA VAL A 202 -13.40 -1.33 -10.78
C VAL A 202 -12.59 -0.44 -9.82
N GLY A 203 -11.95 0.59 -10.38
CA GLY A 203 -11.13 1.54 -9.60
C GLY A 203 -9.72 1.04 -9.24
N VAL A 204 -9.27 -0.10 -9.79
CA VAL A 204 -7.91 -0.62 -9.60
C VAL A 204 -7.22 -0.74 -10.95
N LYS A 205 -6.23 0.13 -11.19
CA LYS A 205 -5.44 0.20 -12.41
C LYS A 205 -3.97 0.39 -12.07
N VAL A 206 -3.10 -0.20 -12.88
CA VAL A 206 -1.67 0.09 -12.84
C VAL A 206 -1.20 0.48 -14.23
N TRP A 207 -0.28 1.42 -14.31
CA TRP A 207 0.49 1.69 -15.51
C TRP A 207 1.97 1.54 -15.19
N LEU A 208 2.70 0.77 -16.01
CA LEU A 208 4.11 0.47 -15.83
C LEU A 208 4.92 1.04 -17.00
N ARG A 209 6.02 1.73 -16.70
CA ARG A 209 6.95 2.25 -17.70
C ARG A 209 8.40 2.08 -17.26
N ARG A 210 9.24 1.59 -18.17
CA ARG A 210 10.68 1.52 -18.00
C ARG A 210 11.33 2.85 -18.44
N PHE A 211 12.32 3.31 -17.69
CA PHE A 211 13.24 4.38 -18.11
C PHE A 211 14.49 3.80 -18.77
N ASP A 212 15.18 4.62 -19.57
CA ASP A 212 16.43 4.23 -20.23
C ASP A 212 17.54 3.87 -19.22
N SER A 213 17.47 4.40 -17.99
CA SER A 213 18.37 4.04 -16.87
C SER A 213 18.21 2.58 -16.40
N GLY A 214 17.11 1.91 -16.75
CA GLY A 214 16.71 0.62 -16.21
C GLY A 214 15.73 0.72 -15.03
N ASP A 215 15.48 1.91 -14.50
CA ASP A 215 14.48 2.12 -13.45
C ASP A 215 13.06 1.90 -13.98
N TRP A 216 12.15 1.59 -13.07
CA TRP A 216 10.74 1.36 -13.39
C TRP A 216 9.83 2.29 -12.65
N PHE A 217 8.88 2.86 -13.38
CA PHE A 217 7.81 3.66 -12.83
C PHE A 217 6.51 2.87 -12.86
N ALA A 218 5.80 2.85 -11.74
CA ALA A 218 4.47 2.31 -11.61
C ALA A 218 3.53 3.39 -11.09
N LEU A 219 2.50 3.71 -11.86
CA LEU A 219 1.40 4.54 -11.39
C LEU A 219 0.23 3.65 -11.01
N TYR A 220 -0.11 3.63 -9.73
CA TYR A 220 -1.15 2.79 -9.17
C TYR A 220 -2.37 3.63 -8.81
N ARG A 221 -3.51 3.37 -9.44
CA ARG A 221 -4.81 3.86 -8.98
C ARG A 221 -5.46 2.75 -8.18
N ALA A 222 -5.73 2.99 -6.91
CA ALA A 222 -6.45 2.08 -6.04
C ALA A 222 -7.57 2.85 -5.31
N GLN A 223 -8.81 2.64 -5.75
CA GLN A 223 -9.97 3.42 -5.33
C GLN A 223 -9.77 4.92 -5.63
N ASN A 224 -9.74 5.74 -4.58
CA ASN A 224 -9.62 7.19 -4.61
C ASN A 224 -8.20 7.71 -4.32
N ILE A 225 -7.22 6.82 -4.36
CA ILE A 225 -5.80 7.13 -4.14
C ILE A 225 -5.02 6.80 -5.40
N LEU A 226 -4.17 7.73 -5.79
CA LEU A 226 -3.15 7.57 -6.81
C LEU A 226 -1.80 7.46 -6.11
N VAL A 227 -0.99 6.46 -6.44
CA VAL A 227 0.36 6.31 -5.89
C VAL A 227 1.35 6.19 -7.04
N PHE A 228 2.29 7.12 -7.08
CA PHE A 228 3.44 7.06 -7.99
C PHE A 228 4.53 6.27 -7.28
N LEU A 229 5.03 5.21 -7.92
CA LEU A 229 6.09 4.35 -7.39
C LEU A 229 7.25 4.35 -8.38
N LEU A 230 8.43 4.79 -7.96
CA LEU A 230 9.66 4.64 -8.72
C LEU A 230 10.52 3.56 -8.07
N PHE A 231 10.71 2.45 -8.79
CA PHE A 231 11.63 1.38 -8.47
C PHE A 231 12.99 1.69 -9.06
N ARG A 232 13.96 1.98 -8.18
CA ARG A 232 15.32 2.33 -8.58
C ARG A 232 16.21 1.10 -8.60
N PHE A 233 16.69 0.77 -9.80
CA PHE A 233 17.68 -0.28 -10.03
C PHE A 233 19.00 0.30 -10.56
N ALA A 234 18.97 1.51 -11.13
CA ALA A 234 20.15 2.21 -11.57
C ALA A 234 21.03 2.70 -10.41
N GLU A 235 22.31 2.89 -10.69
CA GLU A 235 23.27 3.48 -9.73
C GLU A 235 23.10 5.00 -9.61
N THR A 236 22.59 5.66 -10.65
CA THR A 236 22.37 7.11 -10.68
C THR A 236 21.07 7.49 -9.96
N ASP A 237 21.13 8.60 -9.21
CA ASP A 237 19.98 9.18 -8.52
C ASP A 237 19.24 10.23 -9.37
N ALA A 238 19.61 10.43 -10.64
CA ALA A 238 19.07 11.53 -11.45
C ALA A 238 17.53 11.51 -11.57
N ILE A 239 16.93 10.35 -11.88
CA ILE A 239 15.47 10.21 -11.97
C ILE A 239 14.82 10.34 -10.60
N TRP A 240 15.45 9.75 -9.58
CA TRP A 240 14.97 9.80 -8.20
C TRP A 240 14.87 11.25 -7.68
N ASN A 241 15.96 12.00 -7.80
CA ASN A 241 16.02 13.40 -7.39
C ASN A 241 15.09 14.28 -8.24
N GLY A 242 15.04 14.05 -9.55
CA GLY A 242 14.12 14.78 -10.43
C GLY A 242 12.64 14.53 -10.12
N MET A 243 12.28 13.36 -9.59
CA MET A 243 10.93 13.10 -9.09
C MET A 243 10.67 13.88 -7.80
N ILE A 244 11.57 13.82 -6.81
CA ILE A 244 11.44 14.59 -5.56
C ILE A 244 11.30 16.09 -5.85
N GLU A 245 12.11 16.62 -6.77
CA GLU A 245 12.06 18.04 -7.16
C GLU A 245 10.76 18.45 -7.85
N ARG A 246 10.07 17.54 -8.56
CA ARG A 246 8.77 17.80 -9.19
C ARG A 246 7.61 17.76 -8.22
N PHE A 247 7.74 17.00 -7.14
CA PHE A 247 6.67 16.66 -6.20
C PHE A 247 6.90 17.33 -4.83
N GLN A 248 7.25 18.62 -4.82
CA GLN A 248 7.58 19.37 -3.60
C GLN A 248 6.38 19.68 -2.71
N ASP A 249 5.17 19.63 -3.27
CA ASP A 249 3.91 19.93 -2.60
C ASP A 249 3.30 18.71 -1.89
N THR A 250 3.92 17.54 -2.02
CA THR A 250 3.42 16.28 -1.46
C THR A 250 4.52 15.52 -0.72
N ASP A 251 4.13 14.54 0.09
CA ASP A 251 5.07 13.69 0.80
C ASP A 251 5.73 12.69 -0.17
N CYS A 252 7.04 12.85 -0.36
CA CYS A 252 7.88 11.87 -1.02
C CYS A 252 8.41 10.88 0.04
N LEU A 253 8.00 9.61 -0.06
CA LEU A 253 8.33 8.58 0.92
C LEU A 253 9.23 7.51 0.30
N CYS A 254 10.26 7.06 1.00
CA CYS A 254 11.17 6.04 0.51
C CYS A 254 11.13 4.75 1.33
N PHE A 255 11.25 3.64 0.63
CA PHE A 255 11.55 2.31 1.13
C PHE A 255 12.88 1.85 0.54
N GLU A 256 13.75 1.33 1.39
CA GLU A 256 14.98 0.66 0.99
C GLU A 256 15.16 -0.58 1.87
N GLY A 257 15.26 -1.74 1.23
CA GLY A 257 15.40 -3.04 1.90
C GLY A 257 15.93 -4.11 0.93
N GLU A 258 16.39 -5.23 1.48
CA GLU A 258 16.81 -6.39 0.68
C GLU A 258 15.59 -7.22 0.25
N HIS A 259 14.53 -7.20 1.04
CA HIS A 259 13.36 -8.05 0.89
C HIS A 259 12.06 -7.24 0.97
N LEU A 260 11.09 -7.55 0.11
CA LEU A 260 9.77 -6.90 0.15
C LEU A 260 9.01 -7.23 1.43
N ASN A 261 9.27 -8.37 2.08
CA ASN A 261 8.66 -8.70 3.37
C ASN A 261 8.97 -7.67 4.47
N GLU A 262 10.06 -6.91 4.35
CA GLU A 262 10.38 -5.84 5.29
C GLU A 262 9.29 -4.76 5.33
N LEU A 263 8.53 -4.58 4.24
CA LEU A 263 7.39 -3.66 4.17
C LEU A 263 6.33 -3.94 5.25
N THR A 264 6.25 -5.15 5.79
CA THR A 264 5.30 -5.54 6.84
C THR A 264 5.41 -4.66 8.08
N ASN A 265 6.64 -4.26 8.45
CA ASN A 265 6.92 -3.45 9.63
C ASN A 265 7.68 -2.16 9.30
N TYR A 266 7.83 -1.83 8.01
CA TYR A 266 8.65 -0.72 7.58
C TYR A 266 8.02 0.63 7.96
N GLN A 267 8.83 1.49 8.57
CA GLN A 267 8.48 2.88 8.78
C GLN A 267 9.00 3.69 7.60
N TRP A 268 8.10 4.01 6.67
CA TRP A 268 8.43 4.82 5.49
C TRP A 268 9.08 6.14 5.91
N ARG A 269 10.18 6.49 5.25
CA ARG A 269 10.98 7.68 5.57
C ARG A 269 10.70 8.76 4.54
N LYS A 270 10.80 10.03 4.94
CA LYS A 270 10.76 11.12 3.97
C LYS A 270 12.04 11.07 3.13
N ALA A 271 11.88 11.14 1.81
CA ALA A 271 12.98 11.16 0.84
C ALA A 271 13.70 12.51 0.81
#